data_AF-A0A2E0Z055-F1
#
_entry.id   AF-A0A2E0Z055-F1
#
_cell.length_a   1.000
_cell.length_b   1.000
_cell.length_c   1.000
_cell.angle_alpha   90.00
_cell.angle_beta   90.00
_cell.angle_gamma   90.00
#
_symmetry.space_group_name_H-M   'P 1'
#
loop_
_entity.id
_entity.type
_entity.pdbx_description
1 polymer ?
#
loop_
_entity_poly.entity_id
_entity_poly.type
_entity_poly.pdbx_seq_one_letter_code
_entity_poly.pdbx_strand_id
1 'polypeptide(L)'
;MSLATLRRAGVITALLCSLLGGCSDNSDHGQTPAQALLAQFGVGAALFSESGMQALLDFEDASSPVVLLQLMNVTDAAGFARYEESVAPLWASVGGAEVFAGSTFARMIGERELVAVRALSFPNMPMLVDALRSAQFATAARTLFDATDDHAWVLGIATQLPFEISGGYLDPGLLSLDETAALARLAAVGGAGGDGFAANVEAIVDMLVSDSPEPFFMVNLIDFYDRANYADGRSSELSGEQANDLYGQAIAPRLLAHNSGPELLFPVSVVLTAEAHRWEQAVVVRYASRDAFLNIFALNPAAGDALLHKEAGVENTLVYATERRWASPPEPANGPLFNLRYCEILLPRFDPGDVEVEVWGTQGLNLCPQDAWDALDPAALAAEAGVPVALKNGPRFFTVDWISNTAGLAEGEPRFFGAIEMVLLTTARPSEFAAETPYSTTRVARDNIWHFSAGRRVYELVNPDGVRYVMQSFSRIVDPALTLSDLSGLGERLDLPTGWRFESRVLDATLEVPAIDGVAEVVQDDLSNTYQRIP
;
A
#
# COMPACT_ATOMS: atom_id res chain seq x y z
N MET A 1 -12.05 23.30 21.40
CA MET A 1 -12.92 23.09 22.59
C MET A 1 -13.11 21.60 22.76
N SER A 2 -12.71 21.06 23.91
CA SER A 2 -12.51 19.62 24.13
C SER A 2 -13.82 18.82 24.18
N LEU A 3 -13.81 17.64 23.52
CA LEU A 3 -14.86 16.61 23.55
C LEU A 3 -15.03 15.92 24.92
N ALA A 4 -14.29 16.33 25.95
CA ALA A 4 -14.29 15.69 27.27
C ALA A 4 -15.53 16.00 28.17
N THR A 5 -16.55 16.70 27.67
CA THR A 5 -17.64 17.24 28.54
C THR A 5 -19.03 16.64 28.32
N LEU A 6 -19.17 15.51 27.63
CA LEU A 6 -20.49 14.86 27.40
C LEU A 6 -20.69 13.48 28.04
N ARG A 7 -19.70 12.92 28.75
CA ARG A 7 -19.82 11.58 29.40
C ARG A 7 -20.31 11.58 30.86
N ARG A 8 -21.00 12.63 31.34
CA ARG A 8 -21.47 12.71 32.75
C ARG A 8 -22.99 12.72 32.97
N ALA A 9 -23.79 12.34 31.98
CA ALA A 9 -25.24 12.22 32.13
C ALA A 9 -25.71 10.78 31.81
N GLY A 10 -25.38 9.82 32.67
CA GLY A 10 -25.82 8.42 32.51
C GLY A 10 -25.79 7.57 33.77
N VAL A 11 -25.48 8.16 34.93
CA VAL A 11 -25.45 7.47 36.22
C VAL A 11 -26.27 8.32 37.19
N ILE A 12 -27.58 8.11 37.21
CA ILE A 12 -28.56 8.35 38.31
C ILE A 12 -29.93 7.93 37.75
N THR A 13 -30.17 6.63 37.56
CA THR A 13 -31.55 6.06 37.50
C THR A 13 -31.53 4.56 37.84
N ALA A 14 -30.86 4.16 38.92
CA ALA A 14 -30.85 2.76 39.37
C ALA A 14 -31.10 2.61 40.89
N LEU A 15 -31.68 3.62 41.54
CA LEU A 15 -31.85 3.60 42.99
C LEU A 15 -33.18 4.24 43.44
N LEU A 16 -34.31 3.76 42.89
CA LEU A 16 -35.66 4.07 43.43
C LEU A 16 -36.71 3.10 42.87
N CYS A 17 -36.55 1.80 43.11
CA CYS A 17 -37.61 0.82 42.86
C CYS A 17 -37.58 -0.37 43.84
N SER A 18 -37.12 -0.15 45.07
CA SER A 18 -36.98 -1.19 46.10
C SER A 18 -37.93 -1.02 47.30
N LEU A 19 -38.94 -0.15 47.20
CA LEU A 19 -39.93 0.04 48.26
C LEU A 19 -41.30 0.36 47.64
N LEU A 20 -42.04 -0.69 47.27
CA LEU A 20 -43.49 -0.87 47.45
C LEU A 20 -43.91 -2.12 46.66
N GLY A 21 -44.33 -3.15 47.40
CA GLY A 21 -44.59 -4.49 46.89
C GLY A 21 -45.72 -4.55 45.86
N GLY A 22 -45.47 -5.37 44.84
CA GLY A 22 -46.43 -5.73 43.80
C GLY A 22 -45.82 -6.78 42.88
N CYS A 23 -45.46 -7.95 43.44
CA CYS A 23 -45.08 -9.10 42.63
C CYS A 23 -46.30 -9.61 41.86
N SER A 24 -46.35 -9.32 40.58
CA SER A 24 -46.83 -10.30 39.59
C SER A 24 -45.63 -10.64 38.72
N ASP A 25 -44.97 -11.75 39.05
CA ASP A 25 -44.02 -12.42 38.16
C ASP A 25 -44.78 -12.84 36.91
N ASN A 26 -44.67 -12.01 35.88
CA ASN A 26 -45.00 -12.36 34.52
C ASN A 26 -43.82 -11.89 33.66
N SER A 27 -42.65 -12.46 33.94
CA SER A 27 -41.49 -12.31 33.07
C SER A 27 -41.68 -13.18 31.84
N ASP A 28 -42.45 -12.64 30.90
CA ASP A 28 -42.32 -12.99 29.49
C ASP A 28 -40.95 -12.46 29.04
N HIS A 29 -39.87 -13.18 29.36
CA HIS A 29 -38.53 -12.84 28.92
C HIS A 29 -38.42 -13.16 27.42
N GLY A 30 -39.02 -12.29 26.61
CA GLY A 30 -38.82 -12.29 25.17
C GLY A 30 -37.33 -12.21 24.83
N GLN A 31 -36.95 -12.94 23.77
CA GLN A 31 -35.59 -12.94 23.22
C GLN A 31 -35.11 -11.50 22.94
N THR A 32 -33.88 -11.16 23.36
CA THR A 32 -33.30 -9.83 23.08
C THR A 32 -33.08 -9.64 21.56
N PRO A 33 -33.04 -8.41 21.04
CA PRO A 33 -32.72 -8.17 19.62
C PRO A 33 -31.39 -8.80 19.20
N ALA A 34 -30.36 -8.77 20.06
CA ALA A 34 -29.09 -9.43 19.83
C ALA A 34 -29.23 -10.96 19.78
N GLN A 35 -29.97 -11.57 20.71
CA GLN A 35 -30.24 -13.01 20.69
C GLN A 35 -31.04 -13.43 19.45
N ALA A 36 -31.98 -12.61 18.99
CA ALA A 36 -32.75 -12.87 17.78
C ALA A 36 -31.86 -12.84 16.52
N LEU A 37 -30.94 -11.87 16.45
CA LEU A 37 -29.96 -11.78 15.37
C LEU A 37 -28.99 -12.96 15.39
N LEU A 38 -28.47 -13.33 16.57
CA LEU A 38 -27.55 -14.47 16.72
C LEU A 38 -28.19 -15.80 16.35
N ALA A 39 -29.47 -16.00 16.68
CA ALA A 39 -30.16 -17.27 16.42
C ALA A 39 -30.15 -17.68 14.94
N GLN A 40 -30.05 -16.74 14.00
CA GLN A 40 -29.99 -17.05 12.58
C GLN A 40 -28.65 -17.67 12.14
N PHE A 41 -27.58 -17.55 12.95
CA PHE A 41 -26.26 -18.10 12.67
C PHE A 41 -26.10 -19.57 13.11
N GLY A 42 -27.12 -20.15 13.76
CA GLY A 42 -27.07 -21.54 14.21
C GLY A 42 -25.88 -21.80 15.14
N VAL A 43 -25.10 -22.84 14.85
CA VAL A 43 -23.91 -23.20 15.64
C VAL A 43 -22.82 -22.11 15.63
N GLY A 44 -22.75 -21.32 14.56
CA GLY A 44 -21.78 -20.22 14.44
C GLY A 44 -22.04 -19.05 15.38
N ALA A 45 -23.23 -18.98 15.99
CA ALA A 45 -23.54 -17.97 17.01
C ALA A 45 -22.58 -18.01 18.20
N ALA A 46 -21.97 -19.16 18.49
CA ALA A 46 -21.01 -19.33 19.58
C ALA A 46 -19.70 -18.55 19.41
N LEU A 47 -19.39 -18.11 18.18
CA LEU A 47 -18.21 -17.29 17.88
C LEU A 47 -18.41 -15.81 18.26
N PHE A 48 -19.65 -15.39 18.50
CA PHE A 48 -20.03 -14.01 18.75
C PHE A 48 -20.43 -13.78 20.21
N SER A 49 -20.22 -12.55 20.69
CA SER A 49 -20.70 -12.15 22.01
C SER A 49 -22.09 -11.51 21.91
N GLU A 50 -23.01 -11.87 22.81
CA GLU A 50 -24.32 -11.21 22.88
C GLU A 50 -24.17 -9.71 23.13
N SER A 51 -23.24 -9.31 24.00
CA SER A 51 -22.92 -7.91 24.28
C SER A 51 -22.39 -7.16 23.07
N GLY A 52 -21.53 -7.79 22.26
CA GLY A 52 -21.01 -7.20 21.03
C GLY A 52 -22.10 -7.02 19.98
N MET A 53 -22.97 -8.02 19.82
CA MET A 53 -24.12 -7.92 18.93
C MET A 53 -25.14 -6.87 19.40
N GLN A 54 -25.34 -6.73 20.70
CA GLN A 54 -26.21 -5.68 21.24
C GLN A 54 -25.59 -4.30 21.01
N ALA A 55 -24.27 -4.13 21.23
CA ALA A 55 -23.56 -2.89 20.96
C ALA A 55 -23.59 -2.48 19.47
N LEU A 56 -23.56 -3.46 18.55
CA LEU A 56 -23.78 -3.22 17.12
C LEU A 56 -25.18 -2.62 16.84
N LEU A 57 -26.21 -3.18 17.46
CA LEU A 57 -27.60 -2.77 17.27
C LEU A 57 -27.92 -1.42 17.93
N ASP A 58 -27.24 -1.12 19.04
CA ASP A 58 -27.42 0.11 19.82
C ASP A 58 -26.46 1.24 19.37
N PHE A 59 -25.68 1.03 18.32
CA PHE A 59 -24.70 2.01 17.87
C PHE A 59 -25.38 3.30 17.39
N GLU A 60 -25.06 4.41 18.05
CA GLU A 60 -25.81 5.67 17.89
C GLU A 60 -25.53 6.39 16.57
N ASP A 61 -24.31 6.29 16.03
CA ASP A 61 -23.96 6.96 14.77
C ASP A 61 -24.45 6.15 13.57
N ALA A 62 -25.57 6.61 13.01
CA ALA A 62 -26.22 6.00 11.87
C ALA A 62 -25.79 6.59 10.51
N SER A 63 -24.79 7.49 10.48
CA SER A 63 -24.44 8.29 9.29
C SER A 63 -23.01 8.12 8.81
N SER A 64 -22.07 7.90 9.73
CA SER A 64 -20.66 7.75 9.37
C SER A 64 -20.37 6.41 8.70
N PRO A 65 -19.44 6.36 7.72
CA PRO A 65 -18.94 5.11 7.17
C PRO A 65 -18.32 4.23 8.26
N VAL A 66 -18.68 2.96 8.25
CA VAL A 66 -18.18 1.98 9.23
C VAL A 66 -17.33 0.94 8.53
N VAL A 67 -16.25 0.52 9.18
CA VAL A 67 -15.37 -0.54 8.69
C VAL A 67 -15.46 -1.75 9.60
N LEU A 68 -15.80 -2.89 9.01
CA LEU A 68 -15.74 -4.21 9.64
C LEU A 68 -14.41 -4.87 9.29
N LEU A 69 -13.53 -5.03 10.27
CA LEU A 69 -12.29 -5.79 10.14
C LEU A 69 -12.51 -7.21 10.68
N GLN A 70 -12.22 -8.20 9.86
CA GLN A 70 -12.39 -9.63 10.12
C GLN A 70 -11.02 -10.31 10.00
N LEU A 71 -10.55 -10.88 11.09
CA LEU A 71 -9.43 -11.83 11.08
C LEU A 71 -9.99 -13.22 11.34
N MET A 72 -9.55 -14.22 10.59
CA MET A 72 -10.13 -15.56 10.61
C MET A 72 -9.06 -16.63 10.42
N ASN A 73 -9.22 -17.77 11.10
CA ASN A 73 -8.53 -18.99 10.72
C ASN A 73 -9.34 -19.75 9.68
N VAL A 74 -8.76 -20.01 8.51
CA VAL A 74 -9.42 -20.69 7.39
C VAL A 74 -8.93 -22.13 7.33
N THR A 75 -9.84 -23.07 7.57
CA THR A 75 -9.56 -24.51 7.58
C THR A 75 -10.00 -25.20 6.29
N ASP A 76 -10.94 -24.63 5.53
CA ASP A 76 -11.32 -25.04 4.17
C ASP A 76 -11.27 -23.84 3.21
N ALA A 77 -10.16 -23.71 2.48
CA ALA A 77 -9.98 -22.63 1.50
C ALA A 77 -11.05 -22.63 0.38
N ALA A 78 -11.52 -23.81 -0.04
CA ALA A 78 -12.54 -23.90 -1.09
C ALA A 78 -13.92 -23.50 -0.57
N GLY A 79 -14.24 -23.86 0.68
CA GLY A 79 -15.42 -23.40 1.39
C GLY A 79 -15.42 -21.89 1.58
N PHE A 80 -14.28 -21.34 2.00
CA PHE A 80 -14.13 -19.90 2.19
C PHE A 80 -14.29 -19.13 0.87
N ALA A 81 -13.73 -19.61 -0.25
CA ALA A 81 -13.94 -19.01 -1.57
C ALA A 81 -15.41 -19.02 -2.01
N ARG A 82 -16.15 -20.12 -1.74
CA ARG A 82 -17.60 -20.17 -1.99
C ARG A 82 -18.36 -19.17 -1.13
N TYR A 83 -17.95 -18.97 0.12
CA TYR A 83 -18.52 -17.93 0.96
C TYR A 83 -18.28 -16.54 0.36
N GLU A 84 -17.05 -16.22 -0.03
CA GLU A 84 -16.67 -14.93 -0.64
C GLU A 84 -17.53 -14.64 -1.89
N GLU A 85 -17.66 -15.61 -2.79
CA GLU A 85 -18.50 -15.48 -3.99
C GLU A 85 -19.98 -15.27 -3.65
N SER A 86 -20.51 -16.00 -2.66
CA SER A 86 -21.94 -15.95 -2.29
C SER A 86 -22.35 -14.64 -1.60
N VAL A 87 -21.42 -14.03 -0.85
CA VAL A 87 -21.70 -12.85 -0.02
C VAL A 87 -21.41 -11.53 -0.74
N ALA A 88 -20.53 -11.53 -1.75
CA ALA A 88 -20.15 -10.34 -2.48
C ALA A 88 -21.34 -9.55 -3.09
N PRO A 89 -22.36 -10.19 -3.72
CA PRO A 89 -23.52 -9.47 -4.24
C PRO A 89 -24.35 -8.80 -3.12
N LEU A 90 -24.42 -9.41 -1.94
CA LEU A 90 -25.11 -8.84 -0.79
C LEU A 90 -24.40 -7.57 -0.31
N TRP A 91 -23.08 -7.64 -0.12
CA TRP A 91 -22.29 -6.47 0.28
C TRP A 91 -22.46 -5.32 -0.71
N ALA A 92 -22.32 -5.59 -2.01
CA ALA A 92 -22.53 -4.57 -3.04
C ALA A 92 -23.94 -3.95 -2.99
N SER A 93 -24.98 -4.76 -2.71
CA SER A 93 -26.37 -4.27 -2.67
C SER A 93 -26.65 -3.26 -1.55
N VAL A 94 -25.85 -3.28 -0.47
CA VAL A 94 -25.95 -2.32 0.65
C VAL A 94 -24.86 -1.25 0.61
N GLY A 95 -24.15 -1.14 -0.52
CA GLY A 95 -23.03 -0.20 -0.69
C GLY A 95 -21.75 -0.60 0.04
N GLY A 96 -21.67 -1.85 0.50
CA GLY A 96 -20.47 -2.42 1.10
C GLY A 96 -19.37 -2.67 0.07
N ALA A 97 -18.14 -2.31 0.42
CA ALA A 97 -16.96 -2.49 -0.41
C ALA A 97 -15.81 -3.08 0.40
N GLU A 98 -15.10 -4.05 -0.17
CA GLU A 98 -13.87 -4.56 0.43
C GLU A 98 -12.76 -3.52 0.25
N VAL A 99 -12.23 -3.00 1.35
CA VAL A 99 -11.15 -2.00 1.36
C VAL A 99 -9.80 -2.63 1.61
N PHE A 100 -9.77 -3.83 2.21
CA PHE A 100 -8.56 -4.62 2.38
C PHE A 100 -8.91 -6.11 2.40
N ALA A 101 -8.07 -6.94 1.79
CA ALA A 101 -8.07 -8.38 1.98
C ALA A 101 -6.63 -8.88 1.95
N GLY A 102 -6.31 -9.86 2.79
CA GLY A 102 -4.96 -10.39 2.87
C GLY A 102 -4.91 -11.81 3.39
N SER A 103 -3.73 -12.40 3.23
CA SER A 103 -3.33 -13.67 3.83
C SER A 103 -2.13 -13.44 4.73
N THR A 104 -2.19 -13.96 5.95
CA THR A 104 -1.09 -13.89 6.90
C THR A 104 0.02 -14.82 6.45
N PHE A 105 1.24 -14.29 6.31
CA PHE A 105 2.44 -15.10 6.08
C PHE A 105 3.29 -15.22 7.35
N ALA A 106 3.16 -14.28 8.29
CA ALA A 106 3.82 -14.37 9.59
C ALA A 106 2.97 -13.76 10.71
N ARG A 107 2.91 -14.46 11.84
CA ARG A 107 2.40 -13.90 13.10
C ARG A 107 3.56 -13.25 13.84
N MET A 108 3.46 -11.94 14.05
CA MET A 108 4.48 -11.16 14.76
C MET A 108 4.23 -11.18 16.27
N ILE A 109 2.98 -10.99 16.70
CA ILE A 109 2.58 -10.98 18.12
C ILE A 109 1.20 -11.63 18.28
N GLY A 110 1.04 -12.45 19.34
CA GLY A 110 -0.18 -13.15 19.68
C GLY A 110 -0.04 -14.67 19.62
N GLU A 111 -1.04 -15.39 20.11
CA GLU A 111 -1.06 -16.86 20.15
C GLU A 111 -2.04 -17.51 19.14
N ARG A 112 -2.92 -16.70 18.52
CA ARG A 112 -3.96 -17.18 17.61
C ARG A 112 -3.42 -17.33 16.18
N GLU A 113 -3.85 -18.36 15.48
CA GLU A 113 -3.50 -18.64 14.07
C GLU A 113 -4.56 -18.03 13.15
N LEU A 114 -4.55 -16.71 12.96
CA LEU A 114 -5.49 -16.03 12.07
C LEU A 114 -4.84 -15.82 10.70
N VAL A 115 -5.23 -16.64 9.73
CA VAL A 115 -4.57 -16.74 8.41
C VAL A 115 -5.20 -15.89 7.31
N ALA A 116 -6.44 -15.42 7.49
CA ALA A 116 -7.12 -14.54 6.54
C ALA A 116 -7.57 -13.25 7.21
N VAL A 117 -7.33 -12.12 6.54
CA VAL A 117 -7.78 -10.79 6.99
C VAL A 117 -8.63 -10.14 5.92
N ARG A 118 -9.72 -9.49 6.32
CA ARG A 118 -10.59 -8.71 5.43
C ARG A 118 -11.08 -7.45 6.15
N ALA A 119 -11.13 -6.32 5.45
CA ALA A 119 -11.79 -5.12 5.91
C ALA A 119 -12.85 -4.70 4.89
N LEU A 120 -14.08 -4.53 5.35
CA LEU A 120 -15.21 -4.09 4.53
C LEU A 120 -15.72 -2.75 5.04
N SER A 121 -15.79 -1.76 4.15
CA SER A 121 -16.41 -0.47 4.42
C SER A 121 -17.88 -0.50 4.02
N PHE A 122 -18.74 0.06 4.86
CA PHE A 122 -20.17 0.24 4.59
C PHE A 122 -20.52 1.73 4.71
N PRO A 123 -21.55 2.21 3.97
CA PRO A 123 -21.93 3.62 4.01
C PRO A 123 -22.29 4.11 5.40
N ASN A 124 -22.88 3.24 6.23
CA ASN A 124 -23.20 3.48 7.63
C ASN A 124 -23.62 2.18 8.34
N MET A 125 -23.78 2.24 9.66
CA MET A 125 -24.17 1.11 10.49
C MET A 125 -25.50 0.44 10.08
N PRO A 126 -26.60 1.18 9.82
CA PRO A 126 -27.87 0.56 9.38
C PRO A 126 -27.73 -0.35 8.17
N MET A 127 -26.93 0.03 7.15
CA MET A 127 -26.69 -0.81 5.97
C MET A 127 -26.00 -2.13 6.29
N LEU A 128 -25.03 -2.10 7.21
CA LEU A 128 -24.40 -3.32 7.71
C LEU A 128 -25.41 -4.19 8.48
N VAL A 129 -26.18 -3.60 9.40
CA VAL A 129 -27.17 -4.32 10.21
C VAL A 129 -28.24 -4.97 9.32
N ASP A 130 -28.73 -4.26 8.30
CA ASP A 130 -29.70 -4.78 7.34
C ASP A 130 -29.13 -5.96 6.55
N ALA A 131 -27.87 -5.88 6.11
CA ALA A 131 -27.20 -6.98 5.44
C ALA A 131 -27.04 -8.19 6.37
N LEU A 132 -26.60 -7.98 7.61
CA LEU A 132 -26.45 -9.05 8.61
C LEU A 132 -27.80 -9.72 8.94
N ARG A 133 -28.92 -8.98 8.94
CA ARG A 133 -30.27 -9.53 9.16
C ARG A 133 -30.84 -10.32 7.98
N SER A 134 -30.18 -10.28 6.82
CA SER A 134 -30.72 -10.89 5.61
C SER A 134 -30.62 -12.43 5.64
N ALA A 135 -31.61 -13.11 5.05
CA ALA A 135 -31.56 -14.56 4.85
C ALA A 135 -30.40 -14.99 3.95
N GLN A 136 -29.97 -14.11 3.03
CA GLN A 136 -28.79 -14.32 2.19
C GLN A 136 -27.52 -14.39 3.05
N PHE A 137 -27.32 -13.44 3.97
CA PHE A 137 -26.19 -13.48 4.90
C PHE A 137 -26.27 -14.70 5.81
N ALA A 138 -27.44 -15.02 6.38
CA ALA A 138 -27.61 -16.20 7.23
C ALA A 138 -27.26 -17.52 6.51
N THR A 139 -27.34 -17.56 5.18
CA THR A 139 -26.93 -18.72 4.36
C THR A 139 -25.43 -18.68 4.08
N ALA A 140 -24.89 -17.53 3.68
CA ALA A 140 -23.46 -17.33 3.46
C ALA A 140 -22.63 -17.58 4.74
N ALA A 141 -23.10 -17.08 5.88
CA ALA A 141 -22.47 -17.23 7.19
C ALA A 141 -22.30 -18.70 7.60
N ARG A 142 -23.23 -19.60 7.25
CA ARG A 142 -23.04 -21.04 7.49
C ARG A 142 -21.86 -21.59 6.70
N THR A 143 -21.73 -21.21 5.42
CA THR A 143 -20.60 -21.61 4.58
C THR A 143 -19.28 -21.06 5.13
N LEU A 144 -19.30 -19.84 5.65
CA LEU A 144 -18.16 -19.26 6.36
C LEU A 144 -17.78 -20.11 7.57
N PHE A 145 -18.71 -20.35 8.51
CA PHE A 145 -18.42 -21.06 9.76
C PHE A 145 -18.12 -22.55 9.59
N ASP A 146 -18.52 -23.16 8.47
CA ASP A 146 -18.07 -24.51 8.10
C ASP A 146 -16.61 -24.51 7.59
N ALA A 147 -16.11 -23.37 7.12
CA ALA A 147 -14.78 -23.21 6.52
C ALA A 147 -13.75 -22.54 7.43
N THR A 148 -14.17 -22.07 8.61
CA THR A 148 -13.35 -21.33 9.57
C THR A 148 -13.64 -21.78 11.01
N ASP A 149 -12.65 -21.69 11.90
CA ASP A 149 -12.79 -22.15 13.30
C ASP A 149 -12.37 -21.12 14.37
N ASP A 150 -11.74 -20.01 13.97
CA ASP A 150 -11.40 -18.91 14.87
C ASP A 150 -11.62 -17.53 14.19
N HIS A 151 -12.12 -16.54 14.93
CA HIS A 151 -12.54 -15.24 14.41
C HIS A 151 -12.24 -14.09 15.38
N ALA A 152 -11.69 -12.98 14.88
CA ALA A 152 -11.64 -11.69 15.56
C ALA A 152 -12.32 -10.63 14.69
N TRP A 153 -13.53 -10.22 15.06
CA TRP A 153 -14.33 -9.25 14.29
C TRP A 153 -14.52 -7.98 15.09
N VAL A 154 -13.95 -6.89 14.58
CA VAL A 154 -14.03 -5.56 15.19
C VAL A 154 -14.55 -4.54 14.19
N LEU A 155 -15.21 -3.52 14.72
CA LEU A 155 -15.86 -2.49 13.92
C LEU A 155 -15.59 -1.10 14.47
N GLY A 156 -15.44 -0.12 13.59
CA GLY A 156 -15.33 1.28 13.97
C GLY A 156 -15.49 2.23 12.79
N ILE A 157 -15.35 3.53 13.05
CA ILE A 157 -15.42 4.57 12.02
C ILE A 157 -14.01 4.83 11.52
N ALA A 158 -13.80 4.71 10.20
CA ALA A 158 -12.50 4.94 9.59
C ALA A 158 -12.00 6.37 9.84
N THR A 159 -10.77 6.50 10.32
CA THR A 159 -10.07 7.77 10.37
C THR A 159 -9.70 8.18 8.95
N GLN A 160 -10.09 9.37 8.52
CA GLN A 160 -9.64 9.92 7.24
C GLN A 160 -8.16 10.26 7.31
N LEU A 161 -7.36 9.61 6.48
CA LEU A 161 -5.93 9.88 6.36
C LEU A 161 -5.72 11.02 5.34
N PRO A 162 -4.83 11.99 5.63
CA PRO A 162 -4.64 13.16 4.78
C PRO A 162 -3.75 12.90 3.55
N PHE A 163 -3.41 11.64 3.27
CA PHE A 163 -2.50 11.23 2.21
C PHE A 163 -2.84 9.82 1.73
N GLU A 164 -2.40 9.50 0.52
CA GLU A 164 -2.34 8.13 0.00
C GLU A 164 -0.88 7.71 -0.11
N ILE A 165 -0.59 6.46 0.27
CA ILE A 165 0.76 5.93 0.29
C ILE A 165 0.94 5.02 -0.92
N SER A 166 1.99 5.26 -1.69
CA SER A 166 2.35 4.47 -2.88
C SER A 166 3.88 4.41 -3.06
N GLY A 167 4.34 3.60 -4.01
CA GLY A 167 5.76 3.43 -4.32
C GLY A 167 6.47 2.32 -3.53
N GLY A 168 7.57 1.81 -4.08
CA GLY A 168 8.41 0.79 -3.45
C GLY A 168 9.56 1.39 -2.64
N TYR A 169 10.33 0.54 -1.97
CA TYR A 169 11.58 0.90 -1.31
C TYR A 169 12.57 -0.26 -1.44
N LEU A 170 13.84 0.03 -1.66
CA LEU A 170 14.88 -0.97 -1.83
C LEU A 170 16.12 -0.53 -1.07
N ASP A 171 16.70 -1.43 -0.28
CA ASP A 171 18.02 -1.26 0.33
C ASP A 171 19.01 -2.21 -0.35
N PRO A 172 19.91 -1.70 -1.22
CA PRO A 172 20.91 -2.55 -1.88
C PRO A 172 21.79 -3.33 -0.91
N GLY A 173 21.94 -2.87 0.33
CA GLY A 173 22.71 -3.56 1.38
C GLY A 173 22.03 -4.79 1.98
N LEU A 174 20.75 -5.03 1.66
CA LEU A 174 19.97 -6.20 2.11
C LEU A 174 19.73 -7.23 1.01
N LEU A 175 20.18 -6.94 -0.22
CA LEU A 175 20.03 -7.87 -1.34
C LEU A 175 20.79 -9.18 -1.11
N SER A 176 20.10 -10.30 -1.33
CA SER A 176 20.70 -11.64 -1.37
C SER A 176 21.43 -12.07 -0.09
N LEU A 177 20.96 -11.64 1.07
CA LEU A 177 21.49 -12.12 2.34
C LEU A 177 21.11 -13.58 2.56
N ASP A 178 22.09 -14.40 2.96
CA ASP A 178 21.79 -15.70 3.56
C ASP A 178 21.42 -15.54 5.05
N GLU A 179 20.88 -16.60 5.65
CA GLU A 179 20.46 -16.61 7.05
C GLU A 179 21.59 -16.20 8.02
N THR A 180 22.83 -16.60 7.72
CA THR A 180 23.99 -16.28 8.57
C THR A 180 24.32 -14.79 8.50
N ALA A 181 24.29 -14.20 7.31
CA ALA A 181 24.52 -12.79 7.08
C ALA A 181 23.38 -11.94 7.67
N ALA A 182 22.12 -12.39 7.56
CA ALA A 182 20.96 -11.75 8.18
C ALA A 182 21.09 -11.69 9.71
N LEU A 183 21.43 -12.81 10.35
CA LEU A 183 21.66 -12.88 11.80
C LEU A 183 22.82 -11.99 12.24
N ALA A 184 23.94 -11.98 11.50
CA ALA A 184 25.07 -11.11 11.78
C ALA A 184 24.69 -9.62 11.67
N ARG A 185 23.85 -9.27 10.69
CA ARG A 185 23.37 -7.89 10.48
C ARG A 185 22.51 -7.42 11.64
N LEU A 186 21.58 -8.25 12.12
CA LEU A 186 20.73 -7.96 13.29
C LEU A 186 21.56 -7.80 14.56
N ALA A 187 22.56 -8.68 14.77
CA ALA A 187 23.46 -8.61 15.90
C ALA A 187 24.29 -7.32 15.92
N ALA A 188 24.76 -6.87 14.76
CA ALA A 188 25.61 -5.67 14.64
C ALA A 188 24.91 -4.37 15.04
N VAL A 189 23.58 -4.30 14.92
CA VAL A 189 22.77 -3.12 15.27
C VAL A 189 22.08 -3.23 16.62
N GLY A 190 22.28 -4.34 17.35
CA GLY A 190 21.64 -4.60 18.64
C GLY A 190 20.13 -4.87 18.56
N GLY A 191 19.60 -5.14 17.36
CA GLY A 191 18.17 -5.09 17.02
C GLY A 191 17.33 -6.34 17.36
N ALA A 192 17.89 -7.33 18.05
CA ALA A 192 17.19 -8.59 18.37
C ALA A 192 16.90 -8.79 19.87
N GLY A 193 17.12 -7.76 20.70
CA GLY A 193 17.26 -7.92 22.16
C GLY A 193 16.12 -7.40 23.05
N GLY A 194 14.94 -7.08 22.53
CA GLY A 194 13.82 -6.57 23.35
C GLY A 194 12.55 -7.36 23.12
N ASP A 195 11.83 -7.67 24.21
CA ASP A 195 10.51 -8.32 24.24
C ASP A 195 9.38 -7.48 23.59
N GLY A 196 9.73 -6.40 22.89
CA GLY A 196 8.84 -5.52 22.15
C GLY A 196 8.46 -6.03 20.76
N PHE A 197 8.06 -5.12 19.88
CA PHE A 197 7.48 -5.35 18.52
C PHE A 197 8.31 -6.28 17.57
N ALA A 198 9.49 -6.72 17.99
CA ALA A 198 10.37 -7.71 17.37
C ALA A 198 10.18 -9.15 17.91
N ALA A 199 9.01 -9.48 18.46
CA ALA A 199 8.78 -10.75 19.17
C ALA A 199 8.97 -12.04 18.35
N ASN A 200 9.00 -11.95 17.01
CA ASN A 200 9.25 -13.09 16.13
C ASN A 200 10.54 -12.90 15.31
N VAL A 201 11.67 -13.29 15.90
CA VAL A 201 12.99 -13.20 15.26
C VAL A 201 13.07 -14.04 13.98
N GLU A 202 12.42 -15.21 13.95
CA GLU A 202 12.38 -16.08 12.77
C GLU A 202 11.71 -15.35 11.59
N ALA A 203 10.55 -14.73 11.83
CA ALA A 203 9.89 -13.92 10.80
C ALA A 203 10.75 -12.73 10.33
N ILE A 204 11.52 -12.09 11.21
CA ILE A 204 12.44 -11.00 10.84
C ILE A 204 13.60 -11.52 9.99
N VAL A 205 14.15 -12.68 10.33
CA VAL A 205 15.21 -13.34 9.54
C VAL A 205 14.66 -13.74 8.17
N ASP A 206 13.47 -14.33 8.11
CA ASP A 206 12.80 -14.66 6.85
C ASP A 206 12.57 -13.42 5.97
N MET A 207 12.18 -12.30 6.58
CA MET A 207 12.06 -11.02 5.87
C MET A 207 13.40 -10.50 5.33
N LEU A 208 14.51 -10.71 6.04
CA LEU A 208 15.87 -10.33 5.60
C LEU A 208 16.42 -11.22 4.48
N VAL A 209 16.06 -12.51 4.50
CA VAL A 209 16.46 -13.48 3.47
C VAL A 209 15.58 -13.36 2.22
N SER A 210 14.32 -12.95 2.39
CA SER A 210 13.37 -12.76 1.30
C SER A 210 13.71 -11.52 0.47
N ASP A 211 13.89 -11.71 -0.83
CA ASP A 211 14.18 -10.67 -1.82
C ASP A 211 12.93 -10.02 -2.41
N SER A 212 11.75 -10.20 -1.78
CA SER A 212 10.49 -9.73 -2.35
C SER A 212 10.37 -8.20 -2.29
N PRO A 213 10.36 -7.50 -3.44
CA PRO A 213 10.24 -6.05 -3.50
C PRO A 213 8.80 -5.57 -3.23
N GLU A 214 7.83 -6.48 -3.18
CA GLU A 214 6.42 -6.16 -3.04
C GLU A 214 6.06 -5.62 -1.64
N PRO A 215 5.09 -4.69 -1.57
CA PRO A 215 4.55 -4.24 -0.31
C PRO A 215 3.92 -5.37 0.50
N PHE A 216 4.02 -5.27 1.82
CA PHE A 216 3.30 -6.12 2.75
C PHE A 216 2.65 -5.27 3.85
N PHE A 217 1.73 -5.87 4.61
CA PHE A 217 0.85 -5.13 5.51
C PHE A 217 0.86 -5.72 6.90
N MET A 218 1.00 -4.90 7.93
CA MET A 218 0.82 -5.31 9.32
C MET A 218 -0.56 -4.94 9.82
N VAL A 219 -1.33 -5.95 10.20
CA VAL A 219 -2.66 -5.81 10.80
C VAL A 219 -2.49 -5.87 12.31
N ASN A 220 -2.90 -4.80 12.98
CA ASN A 220 -2.74 -4.60 14.41
C ASN A 220 -4.14 -4.49 15.06
N LEU A 221 -4.39 -5.28 16.09
CA LEU A 221 -5.43 -5.01 17.09
C LEU A 221 -4.74 -4.65 18.40
N ILE A 222 -5.17 -3.57 19.04
CA ILE A 222 -4.47 -2.97 20.18
C ILE A 222 -5.46 -2.73 21.31
N ASP A 223 -5.09 -3.19 22.50
CA ASP A 223 -5.72 -2.95 23.79
C ASP A 223 -4.73 -2.15 24.64
N PHE A 224 -5.10 -0.95 25.09
CA PHE A 224 -4.20 -0.04 25.79
C PHE A 224 -4.32 -0.21 27.31
N TYR A 225 -3.21 0.02 28.01
CA TYR A 225 -3.29 0.23 29.44
C TYR A 225 -4.14 1.47 29.76
N ASP A 226 -4.92 1.41 30.86
CA ASP A 226 -5.57 2.59 31.42
C ASP A 226 -4.55 3.71 31.75
N ARG A 227 -3.35 3.34 32.20
CA ARG A 227 -2.19 4.23 32.43
C ARG A 227 -0.92 3.60 31.89
N ALA A 228 -0.11 4.38 31.19
CA ALA A 228 1.12 3.89 30.58
C ALA A 228 2.08 3.30 31.63
N ASN A 229 2.57 2.08 31.37
CA ASN A 229 3.40 1.29 32.26
C ASN A 229 4.82 1.12 31.70
N TYR A 230 5.71 2.06 32.00
CA TYR A 230 7.10 2.01 31.53
C TYR A 230 7.92 0.97 32.31
N ALA A 231 8.66 0.12 31.60
CA ALA A 231 9.43 -0.98 32.18
C ALA A 231 10.53 -0.53 33.17
N ASP A 232 11.01 0.71 33.08
CA ASP A 232 11.98 1.28 34.03
C ASP A 232 11.35 1.76 35.35
N GLY A 233 10.03 1.57 35.51
CA GLY A 233 9.29 1.87 36.72
C GLY A 233 9.01 3.36 36.94
N ARG A 234 9.29 4.24 35.96
CA ARG A 234 8.92 5.66 36.07
C ARG A 234 7.40 5.80 36.17
N SER A 235 6.93 6.67 37.05
CA SER A 235 5.51 7.03 37.09
C SER A 235 5.15 7.89 35.87
N SER A 236 4.00 7.61 35.25
CA SER A 236 3.46 8.38 34.13
C SER A 236 2.02 8.82 34.41
N GLU A 237 1.70 10.04 33.98
CA GLU A 237 0.32 10.55 33.94
C GLU A 237 -0.36 10.33 32.57
N LEU A 238 0.36 9.75 31.60
CA LEU A 238 -0.19 9.40 30.29
C LEU A 238 -1.09 8.16 30.39
N SER A 239 -2.19 8.16 29.64
CA SER A 239 -2.89 6.91 29.31
C SER A 239 -2.03 6.03 28.39
N GLY A 240 -2.38 4.76 28.25
CA GLY A 240 -1.69 3.88 27.32
C GLY A 240 -1.80 4.36 25.86
N GLU A 241 -2.99 4.80 25.45
CA GLU A 241 -3.23 5.42 24.13
C GLU A 241 -2.31 6.64 23.90
N GLN A 242 -2.21 7.55 24.88
CA GLN A 242 -1.35 8.73 24.77
C GLN A 242 0.14 8.39 24.67
N ALA A 243 0.59 7.32 25.34
CA ALA A 243 1.95 6.84 25.15
C ALA A 243 2.14 6.26 23.74
N ASN A 244 1.19 5.46 23.25
CA ASN A 244 1.26 4.94 21.88
C ASN A 244 1.19 6.04 20.80
N ASP A 245 0.49 7.15 21.06
CA ASP A 245 0.50 8.33 20.18
C ASP A 245 1.90 8.96 20.07
N LEU A 246 2.69 8.98 21.15
CA LEU A 246 4.09 9.45 21.10
C LEU A 246 4.94 8.52 20.21
N TYR A 247 4.72 7.20 20.30
CA TYR A 247 5.33 6.24 19.38
C TYR A 247 4.94 6.53 17.93
N GLY A 248 3.64 6.73 17.65
CA GLY A 248 3.14 7.05 16.32
C GLY A 248 3.76 8.33 15.74
N GLN A 249 3.84 9.39 16.54
CA GLN A 249 4.47 10.67 16.15
C GLN A 249 5.96 10.51 15.82
N ALA A 250 6.68 9.67 16.58
CA ALA A 250 8.09 9.43 16.34
C ALA A 250 8.34 8.58 15.08
N ILE A 251 7.48 7.58 14.81
CA ILE A 251 7.68 6.64 13.71
C ILE A 251 7.09 7.14 12.38
N ALA A 252 6.04 7.95 12.39
CA ALA A 252 5.37 8.41 11.17
C ALA A 252 6.29 9.06 10.12
N PRO A 253 7.23 9.96 10.45
CA PRO A 253 8.16 10.52 9.46
C PRO A 253 9.07 9.46 8.82
N ARG A 254 9.43 8.41 9.57
CA ARG A 254 10.26 7.31 9.09
C ARG A 254 9.49 6.41 8.14
N LEU A 255 8.24 6.07 8.50
CA LEU A 255 7.33 5.35 7.61
C LEU A 255 7.22 6.08 6.26
N LEU A 256 6.90 7.38 6.28
CA LEU A 256 6.73 8.16 5.05
C LEU A 256 8.03 8.26 4.23
N ALA A 257 9.19 8.43 4.88
CA ALA A 257 10.48 8.47 4.19
C ALA A 257 10.83 7.15 3.46
N HIS A 258 10.17 6.05 3.81
CA HIS A 258 10.34 4.73 3.20
C HIS A 258 9.07 4.30 2.44
N ASN A 259 8.31 5.27 1.94
CA ASN A 259 7.07 5.06 1.18
C ASN A 259 6.07 4.16 1.91
N SER A 260 6.03 4.20 3.24
CA SER A 260 5.25 3.30 4.11
C SER A 260 4.32 4.10 5.03
N GLY A 261 3.32 3.46 5.64
CA GLY A 261 2.42 4.07 6.62
C GLY A 261 1.01 3.46 6.67
N PRO A 262 0.06 4.03 7.43
CA PRO A 262 -1.26 3.45 7.60
C PRO A 262 -2.08 3.51 6.29
N GLU A 263 -2.77 2.42 5.97
CA GLU A 263 -3.82 2.39 4.93
C GLU A 263 -5.23 2.39 5.56
N LEU A 264 -5.35 1.77 6.74
CA LEU A 264 -6.59 1.73 7.48
C LEU A 264 -6.27 1.98 8.95
N LEU A 265 -7.02 2.87 9.57
CA LEU A 265 -6.90 3.21 10.98
C LEU A 265 -8.29 3.54 11.51
N PHE A 266 -8.71 2.91 12.60
CA PHE A 266 -9.93 3.31 13.30
C PHE A 266 -9.89 2.96 14.78
N PRO A 267 -10.52 3.79 15.64
CA PRO A 267 -10.86 3.38 16.99
C PRO A 267 -11.94 2.28 16.93
N VAL A 268 -11.69 1.17 17.62
CA VAL A 268 -12.66 0.07 17.71
C VAL A 268 -13.84 0.53 18.58
N SER A 269 -15.01 0.54 17.96
CA SER A 269 -16.26 0.92 18.60
C SER A 269 -17.06 -0.30 19.08
N VAL A 270 -16.97 -1.41 18.36
CA VAL A 270 -17.67 -2.66 18.66
C VAL A 270 -16.74 -3.85 18.41
N VAL A 271 -16.70 -4.77 19.36
CA VAL A 271 -16.09 -6.10 19.20
C VAL A 271 -17.23 -7.11 19.10
N LEU A 272 -17.36 -7.78 17.94
CA LEU A 272 -18.48 -8.68 17.65
C LEU A 272 -18.21 -10.10 18.14
N THR A 273 -16.98 -10.58 18.03
CA THR A 273 -16.57 -11.92 18.47
C THR A 273 -16.42 -11.99 19.98
N ALA A 274 -16.42 -13.21 20.52
CA ALA A 274 -16.04 -13.44 21.90
C ALA A 274 -14.52 -13.31 22.04
N GLU A 275 -14.05 -12.16 22.54
CA GLU A 275 -12.62 -11.84 22.69
C GLU A 275 -12.21 -11.81 24.17
N ALA A 276 -10.96 -12.23 24.45
CA ALA A 276 -10.38 -12.15 25.79
C ALA A 276 -9.95 -10.72 26.17
N HIS A 277 -9.69 -9.88 25.17
CA HIS A 277 -9.14 -8.55 25.31
C HIS A 277 -10.11 -7.49 24.79
N ARG A 278 -10.01 -6.26 25.31
CA ARG A 278 -10.80 -5.14 24.84
C ARG A 278 -10.03 -4.45 23.71
N TRP A 279 -10.28 -4.83 22.48
CA TRP A 279 -9.70 -4.12 21.34
C TRP A 279 -10.22 -2.68 21.28
N GLU A 280 -9.30 -1.71 21.27
CA GLU A 280 -9.60 -0.26 21.27
C GLU A 280 -9.14 0.43 19.99
N GLN A 281 -8.13 -0.11 19.31
CA GLN A 281 -7.66 0.42 18.04
C GLN A 281 -7.34 -0.72 17.06
N ALA A 282 -7.70 -0.50 15.80
CA ALA A 282 -7.35 -1.36 14.69
C ALA A 282 -6.56 -0.56 13.65
N VAL A 283 -5.45 -1.11 13.18
CA VAL A 283 -4.57 -0.48 12.19
C VAL A 283 -4.10 -1.49 11.16
N VAL A 284 -4.20 -1.15 9.88
CA VAL A 284 -3.49 -1.84 8.79
C VAL A 284 -2.41 -0.89 8.28
N VAL A 285 -1.15 -1.26 8.49
CA VAL A 285 0.02 -0.47 8.10
C VAL A 285 0.65 -1.10 6.88
N ARG A 286 0.78 -0.34 5.79
CA ARG A 286 1.54 -0.72 4.61
C ARG A 286 3.03 -0.47 4.82
N TYR A 287 3.85 -1.45 4.46
CA TYR A 287 5.29 -1.30 4.24
C TYR A 287 5.58 -1.44 2.75
N ALA A 288 6.37 -0.52 2.19
CA ALA A 288 6.68 -0.50 0.76
C ALA A 288 7.44 -1.75 0.29
N SER A 289 8.17 -2.39 1.20
CA SER A 289 8.89 -3.64 1.02
C SER A 289 9.35 -4.17 2.39
N ARG A 290 9.94 -5.37 2.42
CA ARG A 290 10.60 -5.92 3.61
C ARG A 290 11.79 -5.04 4.05
N ASP A 291 12.56 -4.54 3.09
CA ASP A 291 13.66 -3.59 3.34
C ASP A 291 13.20 -2.32 4.06
N ALA A 292 12.05 -1.77 3.67
CA ALA A 292 11.48 -0.59 4.32
C ALA A 292 11.21 -0.87 5.79
N PHE A 293 10.52 -1.97 6.09
CA PHE A 293 10.21 -2.36 7.47
C PHE A 293 11.49 -2.51 8.31
N LEU A 294 12.50 -3.19 7.77
CA LEU A 294 13.77 -3.43 8.44
C LEU A 294 14.53 -2.12 8.72
N ASN A 295 14.59 -1.22 7.74
CA ASN A 295 15.21 0.11 7.89
C ASN A 295 14.41 1.07 8.77
N ILE A 296 13.10 0.87 8.95
CA ILE A 296 12.31 1.66 9.89
C ILE A 296 12.52 1.17 11.33
N PHE A 297 12.65 -0.14 11.53
CA PHE A 297 12.71 -0.75 12.87
C PHE A 297 14.02 -1.48 13.17
N ALA A 298 14.15 -2.73 12.73
CA ALA A 298 15.19 -3.65 13.20
C ALA A 298 16.62 -3.14 12.97
N LEU A 299 16.84 -2.35 11.91
CA LEU A 299 18.13 -1.79 11.53
C LEU A 299 18.29 -0.32 11.91
N ASN A 300 17.31 0.25 12.62
CA ASN A 300 17.29 1.65 13.02
C ASN A 300 17.39 1.82 14.53
N PRO A 301 18.57 2.17 15.07
CA PRO A 301 18.75 2.37 16.50
C PRO A 301 17.79 3.42 17.09
N ALA A 302 17.40 4.44 16.32
CA ALA A 302 16.49 5.48 16.79
C ALA A 302 15.02 5.03 16.88
N ALA A 303 14.68 3.84 16.36
CA ALA A 303 13.36 3.24 16.56
C ALA A 303 13.19 2.68 17.99
N GLY A 304 14.30 2.27 18.64
CA GLY A 304 14.29 1.74 20.00
C GLY A 304 13.67 2.70 21.01
N ASP A 305 14.08 3.97 20.99
CA ASP A 305 13.54 5.00 21.89
C ASP A 305 12.02 5.21 21.71
N ALA A 306 11.53 5.12 20.48
CA ALA A 306 10.11 5.23 20.19
C ALA A 306 9.34 3.99 20.67
N LEU A 307 9.91 2.80 20.52
CA LEU A 307 9.30 1.53 20.91
C LEU A 307 9.03 1.45 22.42
N LEU A 308 9.85 2.11 23.25
CA LEU A 308 9.59 2.23 24.70
C LEU A 308 8.21 2.81 25.01
N HIS A 309 7.74 3.76 24.20
CA HIS A 309 6.40 4.34 24.38
C HIS A 309 5.28 3.39 23.94
N LYS A 310 5.53 2.55 22.93
CA LYS A 310 4.60 1.51 22.49
C LYS A 310 4.46 0.42 23.54
N GLU A 311 5.58 -0.09 24.04
CA GLU A 311 5.62 -1.09 25.11
C GLU A 311 4.95 -0.59 26.39
N ALA A 312 5.15 0.69 26.75
CA ALA A 312 4.48 1.28 27.89
C ALA A 312 2.99 1.52 27.68
N GLY A 313 2.56 1.72 26.42
CA GLY A 313 1.19 2.08 26.10
C GLY A 313 0.25 0.89 25.89
N VAL A 314 0.77 -0.18 25.30
CA VAL A 314 0.00 -1.34 24.82
C VAL A 314 0.00 -2.44 25.86
N GLU A 315 -1.19 -2.81 26.35
CA GLU A 315 -1.37 -3.92 27.30
C GLU A 315 -1.42 -5.26 26.58
N ASN A 316 -2.25 -5.35 25.52
CA ASN A 316 -2.35 -6.53 24.68
C ASN A 316 -2.36 -6.13 23.19
N THR A 317 -1.79 -6.97 22.33
CA THR A 317 -1.88 -6.75 20.88
C THR A 317 -1.82 -8.05 20.09
N LEU A 318 -2.55 -8.06 18.97
CA LEU A 318 -2.33 -8.99 17.88
C LEU A 318 -1.65 -8.26 16.73
N VAL A 319 -0.59 -8.85 16.18
CA VAL A 319 0.12 -8.30 15.02
C VAL A 319 0.38 -9.41 14.01
N TYR A 320 -0.20 -9.25 12.83
CA TYR A 320 -0.05 -10.19 11.71
C TYR A 320 0.55 -9.48 10.50
N ALA A 321 1.63 -10.03 9.97
CA ALA A 321 2.18 -9.63 8.69
C ALA A 321 1.45 -10.39 7.57
N THR A 322 0.93 -9.62 6.62
CA THR A 322 0.00 -10.10 5.59
C THR A 322 0.43 -9.64 4.22
N GLU A 323 0.18 -10.49 3.23
CA GLU A 323 0.24 -10.14 1.81
C GLU A 323 -1.18 -9.83 1.34
N ARG A 324 -1.34 -8.77 0.56
CA ARG A 324 -2.66 -8.33 0.12
C ARG A 324 -3.19 -9.28 -0.96
N ARG A 325 -4.40 -9.77 -0.75
CA ARG A 325 -5.19 -10.51 -1.74
C ARG A 325 -6.00 -9.50 -2.53
N TRP A 326 -5.78 -9.45 -3.83
CA TRP A 326 -6.35 -8.45 -4.70
C TRP A 326 -7.50 -9.05 -5.52
N ALA A 327 -8.71 -8.51 -5.42
CA ALA A 327 -9.91 -9.00 -6.12
C ALA A 327 -9.80 -8.95 -7.66
N SER A 328 -8.99 -8.02 -8.15
CA SER A 328 -8.23 -8.08 -9.38
C SER A 328 -6.84 -7.61 -8.98
N PRO A 329 -5.74 -8.23 -9.46
CA PRO A 329 -4.42 -7.71 -9.13
C PRO A 329 -4.46 -6.21 -9.45
N PRO A 330 -4.10 -5.30 -8.51
CA PRO A 330 -3.64 -4.00 -8.94
C PRO A 330 -2.57 -4.33 -9.95
N GLU A 331 -2.44 -3.49 -10.96
CA GLU A 331 -1.28 -3.61 -11.83
C GLU A 331 -0.05 -3.87 -10.96
N PRO A 332 0.56 -5.07 -11.03
CA PRO A 332 1.57 -5.47 -10.06
C PRO A 332 2.66 -4.40 -9.98
N ALA A 333 3.14 -4.01 -8.80
CA ALA A 333 4.15 -2.96 -8.69
C ALA A 333 5.54 -3.52 -9.08
N ASN A 334 5.70 -4.15 -10.25
CA ASN A 334 6.85 -5.01 -10.42
C ASN A 334 8.05 -4.27 -10.99
N GLY A 335 9.19 -4.52 -10.38
CA GLY A 335 10.49 -4.06 -10.81
C GLY A 335 10.86 -2.68 -10.28
N PRO A 336 12.12 -2.44 -9.94
CA PRO A 336 12.60 -1.22 -9.28
C PRO A 336 12.36 0.07 -10.09
N LEU A 337 12.11 -0.05 -11.40
CA LEU A 337 11.84 1.09 -12.25
C LEU A 337 10.34 1.33 -12.47
N PHE A 338 9.46 0.37 -12.21
CA PHE A 338 8.08 0.50 -12.64
C PHE A 338 7.36 1.63 -11.91
N ASN A 339 6.73 2.50 -12.70
CA ASN A 339 6.09 3.74 -12.27
C ASN A 339 7.04 4.69 -11.51
N LEU A 340 8.36 4.52 -11.64
CA LEU A 340 9.35 5.41 -11.06
C LEU A 340 9.38 6.72 -11.86
N ARG A 341 9.12 7.82 -11.15
CA ARG A 341 9.14 9.17 -11.71
C ARG A 341 10.58 9.64 -11.94
N TYR A 342 10.85 10.21 -13.11
CA TYR A 342 12.14 10.82 -13.45
C TYR A 342 11.95 12.05 -14.35
N CYS A 343 13.00 12.85 -14.52
CA CYS A 343 13.05 13.87 -15.55
C CYS A 343 14.48 14.08 -16.05
N GLU A 344 14.60 14.64 -17.24
CA GLU A 344 15.88 14.86 -17.91
C GLU A 344 16.01 16.29 -18.44
N ILE A 345 17.24 16.80 -18.44
CA ILE A 345 17.65 18.02 -19.13
C ILE A 345 18.61 17.64 -20.26
N LEU A 346 18.27 18.05 -21.48
CA LEU A 346 19.09 17.82 -22.67
C LEU A 346 19.88 19.08 -22.99
N LEU A 347 21.21 18.94 -23.09
CA LEU A 347 22.13 20.04 -23.37
C LEU A 347 22.92 19.75 -24.67
N PRO A 348 22.46 20.23 -25.83
CA PRO A 348 23.20 20.10 -27.08
C PRO A 348 24.49 20.94 -27.08
N ARG A 349 25.63 20.27 -27.24
CA ARG A 349 26.95 20.86 -27.51
C ARG A 349 27.25 20.83 -29.01
N PHE A 350 27.73 21.96 -29.50
CA PHE A 350 28.03 22.16 -30.90
C PHE A 350 29.54 22.26 -31.07
N ASP A 351 30.14 21.19 -31.57
CA ASP A 351 31.55 21.18 -31.96
C ASP A 351 31.68 21.39 -33.48
N PRO A 352 32.83 21.86 -33.99
CA PRO A 352 33.01 22.05 -35.42
C PRO A 352 32.88 20.74 -36.22
N GLY A 353 31.69 20.49 -36.76
CA GLY A 353 31.38 19.33 -37.59
C GLY A 353 30.64 18.18 -36.88
N ASP A 354 30.36 18.30 -35.59
CA ASP A 354 29.52 17.32 -34.85
C ASP A 354 28.61 18.04 -33.84
N VAL A 355 27.47 17.42 -33.53
CA VAL A 355 26.58 17.88 -32.46
C VAL A 355 26.34 16.69 -31.54
N GLU A 356 26.66 16.89 -30.28
CA GLU A 356 26.42 15.93 -29.20
C GLU A 356 25.41 16.51 -28.22
N VAL A 357 24.61 15.65 -27.59
CA VAL A 357 23.61 16.07 -26.61
C VAL A 357 23.90 15.34 -25.32
N GLU A 358 24.28 16.09 -24.28
CA GLU A 358 24.37 15.55 -22.93
C GLU A 358 22.96 15.34 -22.37
N VAL A 359 22.69 14.14 -21.88
CA VAL A 359 21.43 13.78 -21.23
C VAL A 359 21.66 13.70 -19.72
N TRP A 360 21.23 14.72 -18.99
CA TRP A 360 21.28 14.76 -17.53
C TRP A 360 19.94 14.32 -16.97
N GLY A 361 19.92 13.43 -15.99
CA GLY A 361 18.66 12.97 -15.41
C GLY A 361 18.73 12.60 -13.93
N THR A 362 17.56 12.36 -13.35
CA THR A 362 17.37 12.09 -11.91
C THR A 362 17.43 10.60 -11.54
N GLN A 363 17.59 9.71 -12.52
CA GLN A 363 17.57 8.26 -12.33
C GLN A 363 18.65 7.85 -11.31
N GLY A 364 18.22 7.16 -10.25
CA GLY A 364 19.09 6.74 -9.14
C GLY A 364 19.38 7.82 -8.09
N LEU A 365 18.88 9.05 -8.26
CA LEU A 365 19.14 10.17 -7.33
C LEU A 365 17.86 10.67 -6.65
N ASN A 366 16.82 11.03 -7.42
CA ASN A 366 15.56 11.54 -6.90
C ASN A 366 14.40 11.35 -7.89
N LEU A 367 13.18 11.63 -7.42
CA LEU A 367 11.94 11.43 -8.18
C LEU A 367 11.47 12.68 -8.94
N CYS A 368 12.38 13.59 -9.29
CA CYS A 368 12.08 14.85 -9.96
C CYS A 368 10.93 15.64 -9.28
N PRO A 369 11.18 16.29 -8.11
CA PRO A 369 10.16 17.02 -7.37
C PRO A 369 9.43 18.05 -8.25
N GLN A 370 8.10 18.06 -8.23
CA GLN A 370 7.28 18.87 -9.15
C GLN A 370 7.60 20.37 -9.03
N ASP A 371 7.58 20.91 -7.81
CA ASP A 371 7.82 22.35 -7.58
C ASP A 371 9.22 22.77 -8.05
N ALA A 372 10.23 21.92 -7.83
CA ALA A 372 11.59 22.18 -8.29
C ALA A 372 11.70 22.12 -9.82
N TRP A 373 10.97 21.19 -10.46
CA TRP A 373 10.93 21.06 -11.92
C TRP A 373 10.25 22.24 -12.59
N ASP A 374 9.14 22.71 -12.03
CA ASP A 374 8.38 23.84 -12.55
C ASP A 374 9.15 25.16 -12.38
N ALA A 375 9.99 25.26 -11.35
CA ALA A 375 10.86 26.40 -11.11
C ALA A 375 12.07 26.50 -12.06
N LEU A 376 12.39 25.47 -12.85
CA LEU A 376 13.52 25.52 -13.79
C LEU A 376 13.28 26.51 -14.93
N ASP A 377 14.25 27.39 -15.16
CA ASP A 377 14.33 28.28 -16.32
C ASP A 377 15.32 27.72 -17.37
N PRO A 378 14.82 27.18 -18.51
CA PRO A 378 15.69 26.62 -19.55
C PRO A 378 16.70 27.61 -20.13
N ALA A 379 16.39 28.90 -20.18
CA ALA A 379 17.31 29.91 -20.71
C ALA A 379 18.49 30.14 -19.74
N ALA A 380 18.21 30.16 -18.44
CA ALA A 380 19.25 30.24 -17.42
C ALA A 380 20.14 29.00 -17.42
N LEU A 381 19.54 27.80 -17.54
CA LEU A 381 20.29 26.53 -17.61
C LEU A 381 21.21 26.48 -18.84
N ALA A 382 20.73 26.93 -20.00
CA ALA A 382 21.52 26.98 -21.22
C ALA A 382 22.73 27.93 -21.06
N ALA A 383 22.50 29.12 -20.48
CA ALA A 383 23.55 30.10 -20.22
C ALA A 383 24.60 29.57 -19.23
N GLU A 384 24.18 28.89 -18.16
CA GLU A 384 25.08 28.27 -17.17
C GLU A 384 25.93 27.15 -17.78
N ALA A 385 25.32 26.30 -18.61
CA ALA A 385 26.01 25.19 -19.26
C ALA A 385 26.86 25.60 -20.48
N GLY A 386 26.76 26.86 -20.92
CA GLY A 386 27.46 27.39 -22.10
C GLY A 386 26.98 26.79 -23.42
N VAL A 387 25.70 26.41 -23.50
CA VAL A 387 25.06 25.82 -24.69
C VAL A 387 23.97 26.75 -25.22
N PRO A 388 23.59 26.68 -26.51
CA PRO A 388 22.61 27.61 -27.06
C PRO A 388 21.17 27.34 -26.59
N VAL A 389 20.86 26.13 -26.12
CA VAL A 389 19.54 25.76 -25.62
C VAL A 389 19.66 24.66 -24.58
N ALA A 390 18.73 24.63 -23.62
CA ALA A 390 18.49 23.51 -22.73
C ALA A 390 17.04 23.05 -22.92
N LEU A 391 16.81 21.74 -23.05
CA LEU A 391 15.48 21.18 -23.26
C LEU A 391 15.03 20.38 -22.04
N LYS A 392 13.81 20.63 -21.59
CA LYS A 392 13.16 19.89 -20.52
C LYS A 392 12.48 18.65 -21.09
N ASN A 393 12.87 17.47 -20.64
CA ASN A 393 12.29 16.19 -21.03
C ASN A 393 11.63 15.50 -19.82
N GLY A 394 10.44 15.96 -19.42
CA GLY A 394 9.64 15.34 -18.37
C GLY A 394 8.65 16.28 -17.66
N PRO A 395 8.05 15.84 -16.54
CA PRO A 395 8.32 14.57 -15.84
C PRO A 395 7.83 13.34 -16.61
N ARG A 396 8.53 12.22 -16.44
CA ARG A 396 8.23 10.92 -17.06
C ARG A 396 8.16 9.84 -15.98
N PHE A 397 7.55 8.73 -16.35
CA PHE A 397 7.40 7.56 -15.49
C PHE A 397 7.69 6.32 -16.31
N PHE A 398 8.54 5.43 -15.81
CA PHE A 398 8.83 4.17 -16.48
C PHE A 398 7.61 3.23 -16.45
N THR A 399 7.42 2.49 -17.52
CA THR A 399 6.56 1.29 -17.58
C THR A 399 7.38 0.00 -17.62
N VAL A 400 8.70 0.14 -17.61
CA VAL A 400 9.71 -0.92 -17.53
C VAL A 400 9.87 -1.36 -16.07
N ASP A 401 10.08 -2.65 -15.86
CA ASP A 401 10.30 -3.21 -14.53
C ASP A 401 11.79 -3.12 -14.13
N TRP A 402 12.71 -3.61 -14.96
CA TRP A 402 14.16 -3.44 -14.77
C TRP A 402 14.94 -3.39 -16.09
N ILE A 403 16.23 -3.09 -16.00
CA ILE A 403 17.16 -3.01 -17.13
C ILE A 403 18.28 -4.02 -16.92
N SER A 404 18.68 -4.74 -17.97
CA SER A 404 19.98 -5.44 -18.00
C SER A 404 20.87 -4.89 -19.12
N ASN A 405 22.19 -5.10 -18.98
CA ASN A 405 23.25 -4.49 -19.78
C ASN A 405 23.23 -2.97 -19.71
N THR A 406 24.07 -2.43 -18.82
CA THR A 406 24.05 -1.00 -18.48
C THR A 406 25.32 -0.28 -18.91
N ALA A 407 25.70 -0.36 -20.20
CA ALA A 407 26.60 0.65 -20.73
C ALA A 407 25.83 1.98 -20.78
N GLY A 408 25.81 2.70 -19.65
CA GLY A 408 24.97 3.89 -19.45
C GLY A 408 24.54 4.14 -18.00
N LEU A 409 25.09 3.43 -17.01
CA LEU A 409 25.01 3.92 -15.63
C LEU A 409 25.81 5.22 -15.55
N ALA A 410 25.10 6.32 -15.31
CA ALA A 410 25.58 7.57 -14.70
C ALA A 410 27.11 7.74 -14.73
N GLU A 411 27.65 8.30 -15.80
CA GLU A 411 29.08 8.63 -15.90
C GLU A 411 29.30 10.04 -15.35
N GLY A 412 29.60 10.14 -14.05
CA GLY A 412 30.14 11.37 -13.48
C GLY A 412 29.56 11.77 -12.14
N GLU A 413 30.11 12.86 -11.61
CA GLU A 413 29.66 13.46 -10.36
C GLU A 413 28.28 14.11 -10.56
N PRO A 414 27.30 13.83 -9.68
CA PRO A 414 26.03 14.53 -9.68
C PRO A 414 26.21 16.05 -9.57
N ARG A 415 25.33 16.81 -10.21
CA ARG A 415 25.25 18.27 -10.08
C ARG A 415 23.81 18.73 -10.00
N PHE A 416 23.63 19.95 -9.50
CA PHE A 416 22.30 20.56 -9.40
C PHE A 416 21.94 21.33 -10.67
N PHE A 417 20.71 21.15 -11.12
CA PHE A 417 20.00 22.03 -12.03
C PHE A 417 18.90 22.70 -11.23
N GLY A 418 19.07 23.98 -10.90
CA GLY A 418 18.23 24.63 -9.89
C GLY A 418 18.32 23.89 -8.55
N ALA A 419 17.20 23.35 -8.06
CA ALA A 419 17.13 22.57 -6.83
C ALA A 419 17.11 21.04 -7.05
N ILE A 420 17.31 20.58 -8.30
CA ILE A 420 17.24 19.15 -8.66
C ILE A 420 18.63 18.61 -8.88
N GLU A 421 19.01 17.58 -8.12
CA GLU A 421 20.25 16.85 -8.34
C GLU A 421 20.09 15.91 -9.55
N MET A 422 21.04 15.94 -10.49
CA MET A 422 21.04 15.12 -11.69
C MET A 422 22.44 14.60 -11.98
N VAL A 423 22.53 13.47 -12.68
CA VAL A 423 23.78 12.92 -13.17
C VAL A 423 23.75 12.77 -14.69
N LEU A 424 24.92 12.83 -15.33
CA LEU A 424 25.04 12.60 -16.76
C LEU A 424 24.79 11.12 -17.03
N LEU A 425 23.69 10.80 -17.70
CA LEU A 425 23.31 9.43 -18.03
C LEU A 425 24.08 8.94 -19.26
N THR A 426 24.15 9.80 -20.29
CA THR A 426 24.77 9.49 -21.56
C THR A 426 24.98 10.75 -22.41
N THR A 427 25.74 10.58 -23.49
CA THR A 427 25.87 11.56 -24.57
C THR A 427 25.38 10.90 -25.86
N ALA A 428 24.42 11.54 -26.53
CA ALA A 428 23.76 11.00 -27.73
C ALA A 428 23.80 11.99 -28.89
N ARG A 429 23.59 11.52 -30.13
CA ARG A 429 23.45 12.40 -31.30
C ARG A 429 22.02 12.97 -31.37
N PRO A 430 21.82 14.18 -31.92
CA PRO A 430 20.49 14.76 -32.13
C PRO A 430 19.51 13.83 -32.87
N SER A 431 20.03 13.01 -33.80
CA SER A 431 19.23 12.04 -34.54
C SER A 431 18.65 10.90 -33.70
N GLU A 432 19.09 10.74 -32.46
CA GLU A 432 18.66 9.68 -31.54
C GLU A 432 17.55 10.14 -30.59
N PHE A 433 17.15 11.40 -30.67
CA PHE A 433 15.97 11.92 -29.99
C PHE A 433 14.74 11.72 -30.87
N ALA A 434 13.58 11.59 -30.23
CA ALA A 434 12.33 11.31 -30.92
C ALA A 434 12.09 12.32 -32.05
N ALA A 435 11.62 11.81 -33.18
CA ALA A 435 11.26 12.62 -34.33
C ALA A 435 10.27 13.73 -33.93
N GLU A 436 10.43 14.92 -34.50
CA GLU A 436 9.51 16.07 -34.26
C GLU A 436 8.04 15.73 -34.58
N THR A 437 7.81 14.68 -35.38
CA THR A 437 6.48 14.20 -35.75
C THR A 437 6.14 12.92 -34.97
N PRO A 438 5.05 12.92 -34.16
CA PRO A 438 4.56 11.72 -33.50
C PRO A 438 4.37 10.55 -34.49
N TYR A 439 4.47 9.33 -33.96
CA TYR A 439 4.33 8.08 -34.73
C TYR A 439 5.39 7.84 -35.82
N SER A 440 6.48 8.60 -35.78
CA SER A 440 7.66 8.39 -36.62
C SER A 440 8.76 7.66 -35.85
N THR A 441 9.46 6.76 -36.52
CA THR A 441 10.52 5.93 -35.92
C THR A 441 11.86 6.67 -35.88
N THR A 442 12.49 6.70 -34.72
CA THR A 442 13.88 7.11 -34.51
C THR A 442 14.74 5.87 -34.25
N ARG A 443 16.02 5.92 -34.66
CA ARG A 443 17.02 4.87 -34.38
C ARG A 443 18.00 5.37 -33.34
N VAL A 444 18.14 4.62 -32.25
CA VAL A 444 19.00 4.95 -31.10
C VAL A 444 20.04 3.86 -30.92
N ALA A 445 21.32 4.23 -30.83
CA ALA A 445 22.38 3.27 -30.55
C ALA A 445 22.39 2.96 -29.05
N ARG A 446 22.25 1.68 -28.70
CA ARG A 446 22.18 1.23 -27.29
C ARG A 446 22.30 -0.27 -27.19
N ASP A 447 22.75 -0.74 -26.02
CA ASP A 447 22.97 -2.15 -25.71
C ASP A 447 22.09 -2.66 -24.55
N ASN A 448 21.28 -1.79 -23.95
CA ASN A 448 20.40 -2.15 -22.84
C ASN A 448 19.19 -2.98 -23.28
N ILE A 449 18.76 -3.84 -22.36
CA ILE A 449 17.58 -4.69 -22.49
C ILE A 449 16.55 -4.22 -21.49
N TRP A 450 15.36 -3.86 -21.97
CA TRP A 450 14.21 -3.58 -21.09
C TRP A 450 13.51 -4.88 -20.73
N HIS A 451 13.13 -5.00 -19.47
CA HIS A 451 12.40 -6.16 -18.98
C HIS A 451 11.03 -5.76 -18.45
N PHE A 452 10.04 -6.59 -18.79
CA PHE A 452 8.67 -6.51 -18.30
C PHE A 452 8.26 -7.89 -17.78
N SER A 453 7.93 -8.01 -16.51
CA SER A 453 7.68 -9.28 -15.83
C SER A 453 6.44 -10.00 -16.36
N ALA A 454 6.43 -11.33 -16.27
CA ALA A 454 5.20 -12.09 -16.35
C ALA A 454 4.13 -11.53 -15.37
N GLY A 455 2.87 -11.56 -15.77
CA GLY A 455 1.74 -11.00 -15.02
C GLY A 455 1.56 -9.49 -15.16
N ARG A 456 2.49 -8.76 -15.80
CA ARG A 456 2.39 -7.31 -16.00
C ARG A 456 1.49 -6.94 -17.16
N ARG A 457 0.72 -5.86 -16.98
CA ARG A 457 0.11 -5.17 -18.12
C ARG A 457 1.18 -4.35 -18.83
N VAL A 458 1.32 -4.59 -20.13
CA VAL A 458 2.11 -3.77 -21.05
C VAL A 458 1.18 -2.99 -21.98
N TYR A 459 1.70 -1.88 -22.48
CA TYR A 459 1.01 -0.94 -23.35
C TYR A 459 1.74 -0.88 -24.67
N GLU A 460 1.06 -1.16 -25.76
CA GLU A 460 1.68 -1.38 -27.06
C GLU A 460 1.03 -0.52 -28.14
N LEU A 461 1.86 0.09 -28.99
CA LEU A 461 1.43 0.56 -30.29
C LEU A 461 1.68 -0.52 -31.33
N VAL A 462 0.76 -0.66 -32.27
CA VAL A 462 0.96 -1.54 -33.43
C VAL A 462 0.73 -0.75 -34.70
N ASN A 463 1.74 -0.73 -35.56
CA ASN A 463 1.66 -0.02 -36.83
C ASN A 463 0.84 -0.81 -37.88
N PRO A 464 0.56 -0.21 -39.06
CA PRO A 464 -0.21 -0.87 -40.13
C PRO A 464 0.41 -2.17 -40.66
N ASP A 465 1.72 -2.33 -40.55
CA ASP A 465 2.45 -3.54 -40.97
C ASP A 465 2.44 -4.65 -39.90
N GLY A 466 1.86 -4.39 -38.74
CA GLY A 466 1.80 -5.33 -37.61
C GLY A 466 3.01 -5.29 -36.69
N VAL A 467 3.95 -4.36 -36.88
CA VAL A 467 5.11 -4.16 -35.99
C VAL A 467 4.63 -3.58 -34.67
N ARG A 468 5.01 -4.24 -33.56
CA ARG A 468 4.63 -3.86 -32.20
C ARG A 468 5.73 -3.05 -31.52
N TYR A 469 5.33 -2.05 -30.77
CA TYR A 469 6.18 -1.21 -29.94
C TYR A 469 5.63 -1.20 -28.53
N VAL A 470 6.40 -1.60 -27.53
CA VAL A 470 5.99 -1.55 -26.12
C VAL A 470 6.42 -0.24 -25.48
N MET A 471 5.55 0.34 -24.66
CA MET A 471 5.81 1.57 -23.93
C MET A 471 6.97 1.34 -22.95
N GLN A 472 7.97 2.21 -23.00
CA GLN A 472 9.07 2.27 -22.03
C GLN A 472 8.81 3.33 -20.95
N SER A 473 8.15 4.44 -21.32
CA SER A 473 7.75 5.48 -20.37
C SER A 473 6.56 6.30 -20.85
N PHE A 474 5.69 6.68 -19.91
CA PHE A 474 4.66 7.68 -20.13
C PHE A 474 5.11 9.06 -19.63
N SER A 475 4.50 10.12 -20.17
CA SER A 475 4.96 11.50 -20.02
C SER A 475 3.87 12.43 -19.51
N ARG A 476 4.25 13.40 -18.69
CA ARG A 476 3.39 14.52 -18.26
C ARG A 476 3.71 15.84 -18.95
N ILE A 477 4.43 15.81 -20.06
CA ILE A 477 4.80 17.00 -20.83
C ILE A 477 3.57 17.62 -21.50
N VAL A 478 2.76 16.79 -22.18
CA VAL A 478 1.56 17.25 -22.91
C VAL A 478 0.32 17.21 -22.02
N ASP A 479 0.15 16.13 -21.26
CA ASP A 479 -0.92 15.98 -20.27
C ASP A 479 -0.36 15.88 -18.84
N PRO A 480 -0.40 16.97 -18.05
CA PRO A 480 0.09 16.98 -16.68
C PRO A 480 -0.69 16.05 -15.72
N ALA A 481 -1.90 15.64 -16.07
CA ALA A 481 -2.76 14.80 -15.24
C ALA A 481 -2.59 13.30 -15.51
N LEU A 482 -1.85 12.89 -16.55
CA LEU A 482 -1.72 11.49 -16.95
C LEU A 482 -1.16 10.62 -15.82
N THR A 483 -1.86 9.52 -15.51
CA THR A 483 -1.48 8.53 -14.51
C THR A 483 -1.31 7.15 -15.11
N LEU A 484 -0.66 6.24 -14.37
CA LEU A 484 -0.49 4.85 -14.78
C LEU A 484 -1.84 4.15 -15.03
N SER A 485 -2.86 4.41 -14.21
CA SER A 485 -4.19 3.79 -14.35
C SER A 485 -4.89 4.17 -15.65
N ASP A 486 -4.60 5.34 -16.21
CA ASP A 486 -5.19 5.80 -17.47
C ASP A 486 -4.67 5.02 -18.68
N LEU A 487 -3.49 4.38 -18.56
CA LEU A 487 -2.79 3.77 -19.69
C LEU A 487 -3.57 2.60 -20.30
N SER A 488 -4.34 1.87 -19.49
CA SER A 488 -5.14 0.73 -19.97
C SER A 488 -6.16 1.12 -21.04
N GLY A 489 -6.69 2.35 -20.98
CA GLY A 489 -7.63 2.94 -21.93
C GLY A 489 -7.03 4.05 -22.81
N LEU A 490 -5.70 4.20 -22.83
CA LEU A 490 -5.03 5.35 -23.46
C LEU A 490 -5.38 5.50 -24.94
N GLY A 491 -5.65 4.39 -25.64
CA GLY A 491 -5.99 4.39 -27.06
C GLY A 491 -7.19 5.26 -27.43
N GLU A 492 -8.12 5.52 -26.51
CA GLU A 492 -9.26 6.43 -26.73
C GLU A 492 -8.85 7.92 -26.72
N ARG A 493 -7.65 8.22 -26.23
CA ARG A 493 -7.12 9.57 -26.03
C ARG A 493 -6.03 9.95 -27.03
N LEU A 494 -5.49 8.97 -27.76
CA LEU A 494 -4.41 9.15 -28.72
C LEU A 494 -4.95 9.51 -30.11
N ASP A 495 -4.31 10.47 -30.76
CA ASP A 495 -4.57 10.82 -32.17
C ASP A 495 -3.84 9.85 -33.11
N LEU A 496 -4.26 8.59 -33.11
CA LEU A 496 -3.61 7.51 -33.86
C LEU A 496 -3.72 7.71 -35.39
N PRO A 497 -2.61 7.61 -36.15
CA PRO A 497 -2.66 7.64 -37.61
C PRO A 497 -3.42 6.44 -38.18
N THR A 498 -3.92 6.59 -39.41
CA THR A 498 -4.66 5.51 -40.10
C THR A 498 -3.91 4.18 -40.07
N GLY A 499 -4.56 3.14 -39.52
CA GLY A 499 -4.03 1.78 -39.45
C GLY A 499 -3.14 1.49 -38.22
N TRP A 500 -2.78 2.51 -37.44
CA TRP A 500 -2.22 2.31 -36.12
C TRP A 500 -3.29 1.91 -35.12
N ARG A 501 -2.88 1.15 -34.12
CA ARG A 501 -3.73 0.77 -32.99
C ARG A 501 -2.94 0.80 -31.70
N PHE A 502 -3.63 1.11 -30.62
CA PHE A 502 -3.13 0.95 -29.27
C PHE A 502 -3.77 -0.30 -28.65
N GLU A 503 -2.95 -1.12 -28.02
CA GLU A 503 -3.37 -2.33 -27.32
C GLU A 503 -2.76 -2.34 -25.91
N SER A 504 -3.47 -2.92 -24.95
CA SER A 504 -2.88 -3.30 -23.67
C SER A 504 -3.14 -4.78 -23.41
N ARG A 505 -2.17 -5.47 -22.82
CA ARG A 505 -2.29 -6.91 -22.53
C ARG A 505 -1.50 -7.28 -21.29
N VAL A 506 -1.96 -8.30 -20.59
CA VAL A 506 -1.21 -8.92 -19.49
C VAL A 506 -0.24 -9.94 -20.09
N LEU A 507 1.01 -9.92 -19.63
CA LEU A 507 2.05 -10.84 -20.07
C LEU A 507 1.89 -12.21 -19.41
N ASP A 508 1.91 -13.29 -20.19
CA ASP A 508 1.95 -14.66 -19.63
C ASP A 508 3.38 -15.08 -19.24
N ALA A 509 4.39 -14.42 -19.80
CA ALA A 509 5.81 -14.65 -19.55
C ALA A 509 6.57 -13.31 -19.61
N THR A 510 7.72 -13.25 -18.95
CA THR A 510 8.59 -12.07 -19.00
C THR A 510 8.93 -11.71 -20.45
N LEU A 511 8.74 -10.45 -20.80
CA LEU A 511 9.08 -9.86 -22.09
C LEU A 511 10.41 -9.14 -21.95
N GLU A 512 11.41 -9.59 -22.71
CA GLU A 512 12.70 -8.92 -22.85
C GLU A 512 12.72 -8.15 -24.18
N VAL A 513 13.18 -6.90 -24.13
CA VAL A 513 13.21 -6.00 -25.30
C VAL A 513 14.62 -5.44 -25.48
N PRO A 514 15.53 -6.23 -26.08
CA PRO A 514 16.87 -5.78 -26.44
C PRO A 514 16.84 -4.80 -27.62
N ALA A 515 17.96 -4.10 -27.84
CA ALA A 515 18.24 -3.47 -29.11
C ALA A 515 18.54 -4.53 -30.20
N ILE A 516 18.05 -4.33 -31.43
CA ILE A 516 18.26 -5.26 -32.55
C ILE A 516 19.52 -4.79 -33.29
N ASP A 517 20.54 -5.65 -33.37
CA ASP A 517 21.85 -5.31 -33.98
C ASP A 517 22.49 -4.03 -33.39
N GLY A 518 22.31 -3.80 -32.08
CA GLY A 518 22.83 -2.63 -31.37
C GLY A 518 22.03 -1.33 -31.60
N VAL A 519 20.86 -1.43 -32.24
CA VAL A 519 19.99 -0.29 -32.53
C VAL A 519 18.58 -0.55 -32.00
N ALA A 520 18.06 0.37 -31.20
CA ALA A 520 16.66 0.39 -30.82
C ALA A 520 15.86 1.28 -31.77
N GLU A 521 14.69 0.80 -32.20
CA GLU A 521 13.72 1.57 -32.98
C GLU A 521 12.65 2.10 -32.02
N VAL A 522 12.61 3.43 -31.87
CA VAL A 522 11.82 4.15 -30.86
C VAL A 522 10.77 5.02 -31.54
N VAL A 523 9.57 5.08 -30.97
CA VAL A 523 8.45 5.92 -31.43
C VAL A 523 7.89 6.71 -30.25
N GLN A 524 7.43 7.93 -30.50
CA GLN A 524 6.62 8.69 -29.54
C GLN A 524 5.20 8.92 -30.06
N ASP A 525 4.22 8.89 -29.16
CA ASP A 525 2.84 9.29 -29.47
C ASP A 525 2.63 10.80 -29.29
N ASP A 526 1.42 11.29 -29.56
CA ASP A 526 1.05 12.71 -29.47
C ASP A 526 1.01 13.25 -28.03
N LEU A 527 1.06 12.37 -27.01
CA LEU A 527 1.22 12.75 -25.60
C LEU A 527 2.68 12.70 -25.14
N SER A 528 3.61 12.47 -26.07
CA SER A 528 5.05 12.31 -25.81
C SER A 528 5.40 11.08 -24.95
N ASN A 529 4.54 10.05 -24.90
CA ASN A 529 4.92 8.74 -24.33
C ASN A 529 5.88 8.05 -25.29
N THR A 530 6.84 7.30 -24.77
CA THR A 530 7.91 6.68 -25.56
C THR A 530 7.75 5.18 -25.60
N TYR A 531 7.89 4.60 -26.79
CA TYR A 531 7.75 3.18 -27.07
C TYR A 531 8.97 2.67 -27.82
N GLN A 532 9.28 1.39 -27.66
CA GLN A 532 10.31 0.70 -28.44
C GLN A 532 9.76 -0.53 -29.11
N ARG A 533 10.22 -0.76 -30.33
CA ARG A 533 9.94 -1.97 -31.09
C ARG A 533 10.30 -3.25 -30.34
N ILE A 534 9.35 -4.17 -30.32
CA ILE A 534 9.54 -5.55 -29.85
C ILE A 534 10.25 -6.35 -30.97
N PRO A 535 11.27 -7.17 -30.65
CA PRO A 535 12.00 -7.98 -31.64
C PRO A 535 11.16 -8.90 -32.51
#